data_AF-A0A957NLX2-F1
#
_entry.id   AF-A0A957NLX2-F1
#
_cell.length_a   1.000
_cell.length_b   1.000
_cell.length_c   1.000
_cell.angle_alpha   90.00
_cell.angle_beta   90.00
_cell.angle_gamma   90.00
#
_symmetry.space_group_name_H-M   'P 1'
#
loop_
_entity.id
_entity.type
_entity.pdbx_description
1 polymer ?
#
loop_
_entity_poly.entity_id
_entity_poly.type
_entity_poly.pdbx_seq_one_letter_code
_entity_poly.pdbx_strand_id
1 'polypeptide(L)'
;PATLELVLQHAPHVDAFVIACYSDHPVIYAAREITTKPVVGIAEATMHMACMLGHKFSVVTTNRQWEPLLWDAVHHYGLAARCASVRSTGLPVLALEEKSEAETYALIHNIAQQAVEQDGADVICLGCAGMSGMDKRLTADLSAPVLDGVICALKFLEGMVHYGISTSKRLAYAKPEPKTLDNLPTIFATAYGNKAR
;
A
#
# COMPACT_ATOMS: atom_id res chain seq x y z
N PRO A 1 8.20 -10.49 11.23
CA PRO A 1 9.55 -10.15 11.76
C PRO A 1 10.51 -9.64 10.67
N ALA A 2 10.72 -10.44 9.61
CA ALA A 2 11.72 -10.15 8.58
C ALA A 2 11.64 -8.74 7.96
N THR A 3 10.44 -8.23 7.63
CA THR A 3 10.31 -6.90 7.03
C THR A 3 10.72 -5.77 7.98
N LEU A 4 10.43 -5.87 9.28
CA LEU A 4 10.83 -4.85 10.25
C LEU A 4 12.35 -4.87 10.50
N GLU A 5 12.97 -6.04 10.42
CA GLU A 5 14.43 -6.16 10.46
C GLU A 5 15.05 -5.44 9.26
N LEU A 6 14.52 -5.65 8.05
CA LEU A 6 14.97 -4.94 6.85
C LEU A 6 14.82 -3.42 6.99
N VAL A 7 13.72 -2.94 7.57
CA VAL A 7 13.53 -1.51 7.86
C VAL A 7 14.66 -0.99 8.76
N LEU A 8 14.98 -1.68 9.85
CA LEU A 8 16.04 -1.24 10.77
C LEU A 8 17.43 -1.32 10.12
N GLN A 9 17.71 -2.36 9.33
CA GLN A 9 18.99 -2.52 8.62
C GLN A 9 19.24 -1.40 7.63
N HIS A 10 18.20 -0.97 6.91
CA HIS A 10 18.33 0.01 5.83
C HIS A 10 18.06 1.45 6.26
N ALA A 11 17.47 1.69 7.44
CA ALA A 11 17.14 3.04 7.92
C ALA A 11 18.31 4.03 7.88
N PRO A 12 19.58 3.64 8.12
CA PRO A 12 20.72 4.56 7.97
C PRO A 12 21.05 4.95 6.52
N HIS A 13 20.56 4.18 5.55
CA HIS A 13 20.95 4.27 4.13
C HIS A 13 19.85 4.79 3.21
N VAL A 14 18.65 5.05 3.73
CA VAL A 14 17.49 5.50 2.95
C VAL A 14 16.80 6.68 3.62
N ASP A 15 16.03 7.42 2.83
CA ASP A 15 15.28 8.59 3.31
C ASP A 15 13.85 8.27 3.69
N ALA A 16 13.28 7.19 3.16
CA ALA A 16 11.90 6.77 3.40
C ALA A 16 11.68 5.29 3.06
N PHE A 17 10.52 4.75 3.44
CA PHE A 17 10.13 3.36 3.16
C PHE A 17 8.76 3.26 2.52
N VAL A 18 8.68 2.47 1.44
CA VAL A 18 7.42 1.99 0.85
C VAL A 18 7.14 0.59 1.36
N ILE A 19 5.93 0.35 1.87
CA ILE A 19 5.44 -1.00 2.15
C ILE A 19 4.61 -1.48 0.95
N ALA A 20 5.25 -2.28 0.08
CA ALA A 20 4.71 -2.75 -1.20
C ALA A 20 3.78 -3.98 -1.07
N CYS A 21 2.88 -3.96 -0.09
CA CYS A 21 1.79 -4.92 0.03
C CYS A 21 0.48 -4.12 -0.02
N TYR A 22 -0.43 -4.48 -0.94
CA TYR A 22 -1.69 -3.76 -1.08
C TYR A 22 -2.69 -4.24 -0.01
N SER A 23 -2.52 -3.74 1.20
CA SER A 23 -3.40 -4.00 2.34
C SER A 23 -3.18 -2.94 3.41
N ASP A 24 -4.03 -2.93 4.43
CA ASP A 24 -3.75 -2.27 5.70
C ASP A 24 -2.78 -3.12 6.54
N HIS A 25 -1.53 -3.19 6.08
CA HIS A 25 -0.56 -4.13 6.62
C HIS A 25 0.00 -3.64 7.98
N PRO A 26 -0.04 -4.46 9.05
CA PRO A 26 0.41 -4.04 10.39
C PRO A 26 1.87 -3.55 10.46
N VAL A 27 2.71 -4.02 9.53
CA VAL A 27 4.11 -3.56 9.37
C VAL A 27 4.20 -2.06 9.11
N ILE A 28 3.20 -1.43 8.48
CA ILE A 28 3.19 0.03 8.26
C ILE A 28 3.27 0.75 9.61
N TYR A 29 2.40 0.37 10.56
CA TYR A 29 2.33 0.97 11.89
C TYR A 29 3.57 0.65 12.72
N ALA A 30 4.02 -0.60 12.72
CA ALA A 30 5.22 -1.00 13.45
C ALA A 30 6.49 -0.33 12.89
N ALA A 31 6.61 -0.19 11.56
CA ALA A 31 7.72 0.54 10.93
C ALA A 31 7.66 2.03 11.32
N ARG A 32 6.49 2.66 11.26
CA ARG A 32 6.25 4.02 11.74
C ARG A 32 6.65 4.23 13.19
N GLU A 33 6.57 3.21 14.03
CA GLU A 33 7.00 3.24 15.44
C GLU A 33 8.53 3.17 15.58
N ILE A 34 9.18 2.20 14.91
CA ILE A 34 10.60 1.88 15.10
C ILE A 34 11.58 2.74 14.30
N THR A 35 11.13 3.41 13.21
CA THR A 35 11.97 4.33 12.43
C THR A 35 11.49 5.77 12.52
N THR A 36 12.39 6.74 12.38
CA THR A 36 12.05 8.17 12.23
C THR A 36 11.90 8.58 10.76
N LYS A 37 12.14 7.66 9.82
CA LYS A 37 11.94 7.89 8.38
C LYS A 37 10.44 7.82 8.04
N PRO A 38 9.95 8.58 7.05
CA PRO A 38 8.57 8.44 6.57
C PRO A 38 8.31 7.03 6.04
N VAL A 39 7.12 6.50 6.34
CA VAL A 39 6.68 5.17 5.90
C VAL A 39 5.29 5.28 5.31
N VAL A 40 5.12 4.79 4.08
CA VAL A 40 3.84 4.80 3.37
C VAL A 40 3.56 3.42 2.77
N GLY A 41 2.36 2.89 3.01
CA GLY A 41 1.82 1.70 2.35
C GLY A 41 1.18 2.03 1.00
N ILE A 42 1.28 1.10 0.06
CA ILE A 42 0.77 1.35 -1.30
C ILE A 42 -0.76 1.45 -1.37
N ALA A 43 -1.48 0.79 -0.46
CA ALA A 43 -2.95 0.85 -0.37
C ALA A 43 -3.45 2.20 0.15
N GLU A 44 -2.95 2.69 1.29
CA GLU A 44 -3.31 4.03 1.80
C GLU A 44 -2.95 5.12 0.77
N ALA A 45 -1.79 5.00 0.11
CA ALA A 45 -1.32 5.99 -0.84
C ALA A 45 -2.25 6.14 -2.04
N THR A 46 -2.57 5.01 -2.68
CA THR A 46 -3.45 5.02 -3.86
C THR A 46 -4.85 5.50 -3.54
N MET A 47 -5.45 4.99 -2.47
CA MET A 47 -6.82 5.35 -2.11
C MET A 47 -6.94 6.85 -1.75
N HIS A 48 -5.97 7.39 -1.00
CA HIS A 48 -5.95 8.83 -0.70
C HIS A 48 -5.70 9.68 -1.94
N MET A 49 -4.82 9.25 -2.85
CA MET A 49 -4.59 9.98 -4.10
C MET A 49 -5.81 9.95 -5.02
N ALA A 50 -6.50 8.81 -5.10
CA ALA A 50 -7.74 8.66 -5.88
C ALA A 50 -8.84 9.62 -5.41
N CYS A 51 -8.91 9.90 -4.11
CA CYS A 51 -9.87 10.85 -3.54
C CYS A 51 -9.69 12.29 -4.04
N MET A 52 -8.54 12.64 -4.61
CA MET A 52 -8.31 13.96 -5.21
C MET A 52 -8.65 14.00 -6.72
N LEU A 53 -8.83 12.85 -7.36
CA LEU A 53 -8.93 12.73 -8.82
C LEU A 53 -10.35 12.43 -9.32
N GLY A 54 -11.22 11.88 -8.48
CA GLY A 54 -12.61 11.55 -8.86
C GLY A 54 -13.57 11.56 -7.68
N HIS A 55 -14.87 11.43 -7.96
CA HIS A 55 -15.89 11.39 -6.90
C HIS A 55 -15.81 10.08 -6.12
N LYS A 56 -15.72 8.96 -6.85
CA LYS A 56 -15.56 7.61 -6.32
C LYS A 56 -14.36 6.90 -6.94
N PHE A 57 -13.72 6.02 -6.17
CA PHE A 57 -12.71 5.10 -6.67
C PHE A 57 -13.12 3.66 -6.45
N SER A 58 -12.56 2.73 -7.23
CA SER A 58 -12.67 1.31 -6.95
C SER A 58 -11.31 0.64 -6.90
N VAL A 59 -11.19 -0.39 -6.08
CA VAL A 59 -9.98 -1.21 -5.98
C VAL A 59 -10.15 -2.46 -6.83
N VAL A 60 -9.18 -2.71 -7.73
CA VAL A 60 -9.15 -3.92 -8.56
C VAL A 60 -8.00 -4.81 -8.10
N THR A 61 -8.32 -5.97 -7.55
CA THR A 61 -7.35 -6.93 -6.99
C THR A 61 -7.36 -8.28 -7.72
N THR A 62 -6.56 -9.22 -7.24
CA THR A 62 -6.38 -10.56 -7.85
C THR A 62 -7.45 -11.53 -7.35
N ASN A 63 -7.35 -11.98 -6.10
CA ASN A 63 -8.18 -13.04 -5.55
C ASN A 63 -9.36 -12.49 -4.75
N ARG A 64 -10.51 -13.15 -4.85
CA ARG A 64 -11.74 -12.85 -4.11
C ARG A 64 -11.56 -12.86 -2.59
N GLN A 65 -10.61 -13.65 -2.06
CA GLN A 65 -10.31 -13.66 -0.63
C GLN A 65 -9.81 -12.30 -0.10
N TRP A 66 -9.26 -11.44 -0.97
CA TRP A 66 -8.80 -10.11 -0.60
C TRP A 66 -9.93 -9.09 -0.52
N GLU A 67 -11.07 -9.31 -1.16
CA GLU A 67 -12.19 -8.35 -1.17
C GLU A 67 -12.62 -7.92 0.24
N PRO A 68 -12.93 -8.83 1.19
CA PRO A 68 -13.30 -8.41 2.55
C PRO A 68 -12.17 -7.67 3.27
N LEU A 69 -10.93 -8.14 3.14
CA LEU A 69 -9.76 -7.52 3.79
C LEU A 69 -9.47 -6.11 3.25
N LEU A 70 -9.72 -5.89 1.96
CA LEU A 70 -9.56 -4.59 1.32
C LEU A 70 -10.72 -3.66 1.66
N TRP A 71 -11.93 -4.19 1.85
CA TRP A 71 -13.01 -3.42 2.45
C TRP A 71 -12.66 -2.98 3.87
N ASP A 72 -12.10 -3.86 4.71
CA ASP A 72 -11.64 -3.49 6.06
C ASP A 72 -10.59 -2.37 6.00
N ALA A 73 -9.63 -2.46 5.08
CA ALA A 73 -8.64 -1.40 4.86
C ALA A 73 -9.29 -0.06 4.45
N VAL A 74 -10.27 -0.10 3.53
CA VAL A 74 -11.04 1.08 3.12
C VAL A 74 -11.75 1.73 4.31
N HIS A 75 -12.34 0.93 5.20
CA HIS A 75 -12.99 1.43 6.42
C HIS A 75 -11.98 2.02 7.40
N HIS A 76 -10.85 1.33 7.64
CA HIS A 76 -9.80 1.81 8.55
C HIS A 76 -9.25 3.16 8.08
N TYR A 77 -8.98 3.31 6.79
CA TYR A 77 -8.50 4.58 6.22
C TYR A 77 -9.57 5.68 6.16
N GLY A 78 -10.82 5.40 6.58
CA GLY A 78 -11.91 6.37 6.60
C GLY A 78 -12.46 6.70 5.20
N LEU A 79 -12.32 5.78 4.25
CA LEU A 79 -12.59 6.01 2.83
C LEU A 79 -13.83 5.27 2.31
N ALA A 80 -14.63 4.65 3.18
CA ALA A 80 -15.83 3.90 2.80
C ALA A 80 -16.81 4.73 1.95
N ALA A 81 -16.99 6.01 2.29
CA ALA A 81 -17.84 6.91 1.51
C ALA A 81 -17.24 7.30 0.14
N ARG A 82 -15.97 6.98 -0.12
CA ARG A 82 -15.25 7.30 -1.38
C ARG A 82 -14.96 6.06 -2.24
N CYS A 83 -15.01 4.86 -1.65
CA CYS A 83 -14.89 3.61 -2.38
C CYS A 83 -16.26 3.23 -2.99
N ALA A 84 -16.33 3.08 -4.31
CA ALA A 84 -17.48 2.53 -5.03
C ALA A 84 -17.54 1.02 -4.88
N SER A 85 -16.41 0.34 -5.11
CA SER A 85 -16.31 -1.12 -4.98
C SER A 85 -14.89 -1.63 -4.76
N VAL A 86 -14.81 -2.86 -4.27
CA VAL A 86 -13.62 -3.69 -4.34
C VAL A 86 -13.97 -4.89 -5.21
N ARG A 87 -13.25 -5.06 -6.33
CA ARG A 87 -13.45 -6.17 -7.26
C ARG A 87 -12.18 -6.99 -7.43
N SER A 88 -12.33 -8.27 -7.72
CA SER A 88 -11.21 -9.18 -7.99
C SER A 88 -11.36 -9.88 -9.34
N THR A 89 -10.26 -10.38 -9.90
CA THR A 89 -10.31 -11.28 -11.07
C THR A 89 -10.81 -12.68 -10.72
N GLY A 90 -10.94 -12.99 -9.42
CA GLY A 90 -11.29 -14.31 -8.91
C GLY A 90 -10.15 -15.33 -8.95
N LEU A 91 -8.95 -14.93 -9.36
CA LEU A 91 -7.78 -15.79 -9.48
C LEU A 91 -6.72 -15.45 -8.42
N PRO A 92 -6.07 -16.46 -7.79
CA PRO A 92 -4.92 -16.21 -6.92
C PRO A 92 -3.73 -15.62 -7.69
N VAL A 93 -2.87 -14.88 -6.99
CA VAL A 93 -1.67 -14.22 -7.57
C VAL A 93 -0.81 -15.22 -8.34
N LEU A 94 -0.54 -16.39 -7.77
CA LEU A 94 0.26 -17.44 -8.41
C LEU A 94 -0.36 -17.91 -9.74
N ALA A 95 -1.69 -17.99 -9.83
CA ALA A 95 -2.36 -18.36 -11.08
C ALA A 95 -2.33 -17.23 -12.14
N LEU A 96 -2.03 -15.99 -11.73
CA LEU A 96 -1.77 -14.89 -12.67
C LEU A 96 -0.31 -14.90 -13.16
N GLU A 97 0.62 -15.41 -12.35
CA GLU A 97 2.04 -15.57 -12.75
C GLU A 97 2.21 -16.69 -13.79
N GLU A 98 1.33 -17.70 -13.79
CA GLU A 98 1.29 -18.76 -14.80
C GLU A 98 0.71 -18.32 -16.14
N LYS A 99 0.07 -17.14 -16.20
CA LYS A 99 -0.54 -16.58 -17.41
C LYS A 99 0.43 -15.70 -18.17
N SER A 100 0.19 -15.55 -19.47
CA SER A 100 0.89 -14.52 -20.23
C SER A 100 0.51 -13.12 -19.74
N GLU A 101 1.40 -12.16 -19.93
CA GLU A 101 1.15 -10.75 -19.59
C GLU A 101 -0.14 -10.22 -20.25
N ALA A 102 -0.41 -10.64 -21.49
CA ALA A 102 -1.62 -10.25 -22.22
C ALA A 102 -2.90 -10.80 -21.58
N GLU A 103 -2.90 -12.05 -21.12
CA GLU A 103 -4.06 -12.65 -20.44
C GLU A 103 -4.32 -12.00 -19.08
N THR A 104 -3.25 -11.79 -18.29
CA THR A 104 -3.36 -11.10 -17.00
C THR A 104 -3.87 -9.68 -17.17
N TYR A 105 -3.37 -8.95 -18.17
CA TYR A 105 -3.86 -7.62 -18.52
C TYR A 105 -5.35 -7.63 -18.89
N ALA A 106 -5.79 -8.54 -19.77
CA ALA A 106 -7.18 -8.61 -20.20
C ALA A 106 -8.15 -8.88 -19.04
N LEU A 107 -7.75 -9.73 -18.09
CA LEU A 107 -8.53 -9.99 -16.87
C LEU A 107 -8.67 -8.75 -16.00
N ILE A 108 -7.56 -8.04 -15.75
CA ILE A 108 -7.55 -6.82 -14.93
C ILE A 108 -8.37 -5.72 -15.62
N HIS A 109 -8.17 -5.53 -16.92
CA HIS A 109 -8.93 -4.58 -17.72
C HIS A 109 -10.44 -4.83 -17.63
N ASN A 110 -10.88 -6.07 -17.84
CA ASN A 110 -12.30 -6.43 -17.77
C ASN A 110 -12.91 -6.10 -16.40
N ILE A 111 -12.21 -6.38 -15.29
CA ILE A 111 -12.71 -6.07 -13.95
C ILE A 111 -12.71 -4.56 -13.68
N ALA A 112 -11.68 -3.84 -14.12
CA ALA A 112 -11.61 -2.40 -14.01
C ALA A 112 -12.73 -1.71 -14.81
N GLN A 113 -13.02 -2.20 -16.02
CA GLN A 113 -14.13 -1.72 -16.85
C GLN A 113 -15.47 -1.93 -16.14
N GLN A 114 -15.69 -3.09 -15.51
CA GLN A 114 -16.91 -3.31 -14.74
C GLN A 114 -17.03 -2.37 -13.54
N ALA A 115 -15.92 -2.05 -12.85
CA ALA A 115 -15.94 -1.07 -11.76
C ALA A 115 -16.35 0.34 -12.26
N VAL A 116 -15.87 0.75 -13.43
CA VAL A 116 -16.26 2.03 -14.04
C VAL A 116 -17.74 2.00 -14.46
N GLU A 117 -18.15 1.02 -15.25
CA GLU A 117 -19.46 1.00 -15.90
C GLU A 117 -20.62 0.63 -14.96
N GLN A 118 -20.36 -0.20 -13.94
CA GLN A 118 -21.42 -0.78 -13.09
C GLN A 118 -21.46 -0.17 -11.69
N ASP A 119 -20.32 0.24 -11.15
CA ASP A 119 -20.23 0.73 -9.76
C ASP A 119 -20.07 2.25 -9.65
N GLY A 120 -19.83 2.92 -10.79
CA GLY A 120 -19.63 4.37 -10.84
C GLY A 120 -18.26 4.82 -10.32
N ALA A 121 -17.23 4.01 -10.54
CA ALA A 121 -15.85 4.43 -10.26
C ALA A 121 -15.34 5.40 -11.32
N ASP A 122 -14.89 6.59 -10.90
CA ASP A 122 -14.21 7.55 -11.78
C ASP A 122 -12.69 7.32 -11.78
N VAL A 123 -12.17 6.57 -10.81
CA VAL A 123 -10.74 6.27 -10.62
C VAL A 123 -10.56 4.81 -10.22
N ILE A 124 -9.57 4.13 -10.80
CA ILE A 124 -9.23 2.75 -10.44
C ILE A 124 -7.91 2.72 -9.66
N CYS A 125 -7.89 2.02 -8.53
CA CYS A 125 -6.68 1.71 -7.77
C CYS A 125 -6.27 0.25 -8.04
N LEU A 126 -5.04 0.05 -8.55
CA LEU A 126 -4.50 -1.28 -8.76
C LEU A 126 -4.13 -1.93 -7.43
N GLY A 127 -4.91 -2.93 -7.04
CA GLY A 127 -4.93 -3.59 -5.74
C GLY A 127 -3.86 -4.66 -5.52
N CYS A 128 -2.73 -4.60 -6.25
CA CYS A 128 -1.61 -5.52 -6.12
C CYS A 128 -0.33 -4.89 -6.67
N ALA A 129 0.80 -5.03 -5.96
CA ALA A 129 2.09 -4.54 -6.43
C ALA A 129 2.55 -5.20 -7.75
N GLY A 130 2.13 -6.44 -8.01
CA GLY A 130 2.41 -7.14 -9.27
C GLY A 130 1.68 -6.56 -10.49
N MET A 131 0.76 -5.61 -10.30
CA MET A 131 0.11 -4.88 -11.39
C MET A 131 0.83 -3.56 -11.74
N SER A 132 1.95 -3.27 -11.10
CA SER A 132 2.70 -2.03 -11.32
C SER A 132 3.10 -1.89 -12.79
N GLY A 133 2.94 -0.67 -13.32
CA GLY A 133 3.19 -0.35 -14.73
C GLY A 133 2.02 -0.62 -15.71
N MET A 134 0.92 -1.25 -15.27
CA MET A 134 -0.29 -1.41 -16.12
C MET A 134 -1.15 -0.13 -16.18
N ASP A 135 -0.90 0.83 -15.29
CA ASP A 135 -1.71 2.01 -15.05
C ASP A 135 -1.91 2.88 -16.29
N LYS A 136 -0.86 3.15 -17.07
CA LYS A 136 -0.94 4.03 -18.24
C LYS A 136 -1.78 3.45 -19.37
N ARG A 137 -1.60 2.15 -19.63
CA ARG A 137 -2.36 1.45 -20.67
C ARG A 137 -3.84 1.32 -20.27
N LEU A 138 -4.11 0.93 -19.02
CA LEU A 138 -5.48 0.86 -18.50
C LEU A 138 -6.16 2.24 -18.49
N THR A 139 -5.43 3.31 -18.19
CA THR A 139 -5.97 4.67 -18.24
C THR A 139 -6.43 5.04 -19.65
N ALA A 140 -5.66 4.67 -20.68
CA ALA A 140 -6.02 4.91 -22.07
C ALA A 140 -7.23 4.06 -22.48
N ASP A 141 -7.23 2.77 -22.14
CA ASP A 141 -8.29 1.84 -22.54
C ASP A 141 -9.64 2.14 -21.85
N LEU A 142 -9.61 2.55 -20.58
CA LEU A 142 -10.81 2.83 -19.77
C LEU A 142 -11.30 4.27 -19.87
N SER A 143 -10.48 5.19 -20.40
CA SER A 143 -10.73 6.64 -20.35
C SER A 143 -11.00 7.18 -18.93
N ALA A 144 -10.39 6.54 -17.92
CA ALA A 144 -10.49 6.89 -16.50
C ALA A 144 -9.11 6.76 -15.83
N PRO A 145 -8.72 7.64 -14.88
CA PRO A 145 -7.46 7.51 -14.17
C PRO A 145 -7.29 6.15 -13.50
N VAL A 146 -6.22 5.44 -13.83
CA VAL A 146 -5.79 4.23 -13.13
C VAL A 146 -4.50 4.52 -12.37
N LEU A 147 -4.46 4.14 -11.10
CA LEU A 147 -3.37 4.46 -10.19
C LEU A 147 -2.59 3.22 -9.79
N ASP A 148 -1.27 3.34 -9.91
CA ASP A 148 -0.30 2.38 -9.40
C ASP A 148 0.06 2.68 -7.93
N GLY A 149 -0.22 1.71 -7.06
CA GLY A 149 0.14 1.68 -5.64
C GLY A 149 1.55 2.17 -5.33
N VAL A 150 2.51 1.61 -6.05
CA VAL A 150 3.94 1.82 -5.80
C VAL A 150 4.32 3.25 -6.16
N ILE A 151 3.84 3.74 -7.31
CA ILE A 151 4.11 5.10 -7.78
C ILE A 151 3.44 6.14 -6.87
N CYS A 152 2.18 5.93 -6.47
CA CYS A 152 1.50 6.84 -5.55
C CYS A 152 2.25 6.96 -4.21
N ALA A 153 2.68 5.82 -3.63
CA ALA A 153 3.45 5.82 -2.39
C ALA A 153 4.79 6.54 -2.55
N LEU A 154 5.52 6.27 -3.64
CA LEU A 154 6.76 6.97 -3.95
C LEU A 154 6.56 8.49 -4.02
N LYS A 155 5.50 8.96 -4.70
CA LYS A 155 5.23 10.40 -4.84
C LYS A 155 4.85 11.08 -3.53
N PHE A 156 4.12 10.40 -2.65
CA PHE A 156 3.90 10.92 -1.30
C PHE A 156 5.19 11.00 -0.50
N LEU A 157 6.06 9.99 -0.59
CA LEU A 157 7.33 10.00 0.13
C LEU A 157 8.31 11.05 -0.40
N GLU A 158 8.44 11.22 -1.72
CA GLU A 158 9.21 12.31 -2.33
C GLU A 158 8.74 13.67 -1.80
N GLY A 159 7.42 13.89 -1.76
CA GLY A 159 6.82 15.10 -1.20
C GLY A 159 7.13 15.31 0.28
N MET A 160 6.99 14.27 1.11
CA MET A 160 7.29 14.34 2.54
C MET A 160 8.77 14.63 2.80
N VAL A 161 9.67 13.95 2.08
CA VAL A 161 11.13 14.13 2.21
C VAL A 161 11.53 15.54 1.78
N HIS A 162 11.07 16.02 0.62
CA HIS A 162 11.38 17.38 0.16
C HIS A 162 10.76 18.47 1.04
N TYR A 163 9.60 18.22 1.63
CA TYR A 163 8.99 19.14 2.59
C TYR A 163 9.66 19.08 3.99
N GLY A 164 10.47 18.06 4.27
CA GLY A 164 11.13 17.90 5.55
C GLY A 164 10.21 17.44 6.69
N ILE A 165 9.13 16.71 6.36
CA ILE A 165 8.19 16.17 7.33
C ILE A 165 8.28 14.65 7.42
N SER A 166 7.91 14.09 8.58
CA SER A 166 7.93 12.66 8.83
C SER A 166 6.84 12.24 9.84
N THR A 167 6.75 10.94 10.09
CA THR A 167 5.86 10.32 11.07
C THR A 167 5.97 10.99 12.44
N SER A 168 4.84 11.46 12.98
CA SER A 168 4.79 12.06 14.31
C SER A 168 5.14 11.05 15.40
N LYS A 169 6.11 11.39 16.26
CA LYS A 169 6.54 10.58 17.40
C LYS A 169 5.87 10.95 18.73
N ARG A 170 4.75 11.69 18.69
CA ARG A 170 4.11 12.23 19.90
C ARG A 170 3.25 11.23 20.67
N LEU A 171 2.52 10.36 19.97
CA LEU A 171 1.51 9.46 20.56
C LEU A 171 1.60 8.06 19.94
N ALA A 172 0.67 7.70 19.05
CA ALA A 172 0.51 6.34 18.52
C ALA A 172 1.77 5.72 17.89
N TYR A 173 2.69 6.56 17.38
CA TYR A 173 3.96 6.11 16.79
C TYR A 173 5.18 6.61 17.57
N ALA A 174 5.02 6.95 18.86
CA ALA A 174 6.13 7.21 19.76
C ALA A 174 7.12 6.04 19.73
N LYS A 175 8.40 6.32 20.00
CA LYS A 175 9.39 5.24 20.06
C LYS A 175 9.01 4.26 21.18
N PRO A 176 9.24 2.96 20.99
CA PRO A 176 8.90 2.01 22.03
C PRO A 176 9.81 2.19 23.24
N GLU A 177 9.24 2.01 24.44
CA GLU A 177 9.97 2.13 25.70
C GLU A 177 11.04 1.03 25.85
N PRO A 178 12.19 1.33 26.46
CA PRO A 178 13.23 0.34 26.71
C PRO A 178 12.72 -0.87 27.51
N LYS A 179 12.97 -2.07 26.99
CA LYS A 179 12.64 -3.34 27.65
C LYS A 179 13.54 -4.47 27.18
N THR A 180 13.69 -5.49 28.01
CA THR A 180 14.37 -6.73 27.61
C THR A 180 13.59 -7.39 26.48
N LEU A 181 14.30 -7.76 25.42
CA LEU A 181 13.74 -8.44 24.25
C LEU A 181 14.18 -9.90 24.29
N ASP A 182 13.27 -10.79 24.67
CA ASP A 182 13.51 -12.23 24.67
C ASP A 182 13.10 -12.83 23.32
N ASN A 183 13.93 -13.72 22.77
CA ASN A 183 13.66 -14.45 21.52
C ASN A 183 13.41 -13.55 20.29
N LEU A 184 13.97 -12.34 20.27
CA LEU A 184 13.94 -11.44 19.11
C LEU A 184 15.35 -11.16 18.58
N PRO A 185 15.50 -10.92 17.26
CA PRO A 185 16.76 -10.50 16.66
C PRO A 185 17.35 -9.26 17.35
N THR A 186 18.67 -9.25 17.55
CA THR A 186 19.38 -8.19 18.29
C THR A 186 19.22 -6.82 17.66
N ILE A 187 18.96 -6.73 16.35
CA ILE A 187 18.72 -5.46 15.67
C ILE A 187 17.55 -4.68 16.26
N PHE A 188 16.54 -5.36 16.81
CA PHE A 188 15.43 -4.67 17.46
C PHE A 188 15.87 -3.87 18.68
N ALA A 189 16.97 -4.23 19.36
CA ALA A 189 17.50 -3.44 20.47
C ALA A 189 17.75 -1.97 20.09
N THR A 190 18.12 -1.70 18.82
CA THR A 190 18.31 -0.34 18.30
C THR A 190 17.03 0.50 18.29
N ALA A 191 15.87 -0.12 18.10
CA ALA A 191 14.57 0.54 18.10
C ALA A 191 14.07 0.87 19.51
N TYR A 192 14.36 -0.01 20.48
CA TYR A 192 13.93 0.09 21.87
C TYR A 192 14.88 0.91 22.76
N GLY A 193 15.89 1.58 22.17
CA GLY A 193 16.82 2.42 22.95
C GLY A 193 17.69 1.65 23.95
N ASN A 194 17.73 0.32 23.85
CA ASN A 194 18.61 -0.50 24.65
C ASN A 194 20.04 -0.31 24.13
N LYS A 195 20.99 0.02 25.02
CA LYS A 195 22.40 -0.11 24.66
C LYS A 195 22.64 -1.58 24.30
N ALA A 196 23.15 -1.84 23.09
CA ALA A 196 23.66 -3.15 22.73
C ALA A 196 24.63 -3.60 23.84
N ARG A 197 24.35 -4.74 24.47
CA ARG A 197 25.30 -5.38 25.39
C ARG A 197 26.44 -5.98 24.58
#